data_AF-A0A9E1WQ99-F1
#
_entry.id   AF-A0A9E1WQ99-F1
#
_cell.length_a   1.000
_cell.length_b   1.000
_cell.length_c   1.000
_cell.angle_alpha   90.00
_cell.angle_beta   90.00
_cell.angle_gamma   90.00
#
_symmetry.space_group_name_H-M   'P 1'
#
loop_
_entity.id
_entity.type
_entity.pdbx_description
1 polymer ?
#
loop_
_entity_poly.entity_id
_entity_poly.type
_entity_poly.pdbx_seq_one_letter_code
_entity_poly.pdbx_strand_id
1 'polypeptide(L)' 'MPRSLGAVDIGRDHFASIAQQALHTPWVPRNPRPINGPAEVMEILDLAA' A
#
# COMPACT_ATOMS: atom_id res chain seq x y z
N MET A 1 -6.05 18.82 -1.25
CA MET A 1 -5.29 17.57 -1.42
C MET A 1 -6.24 16.49 -1.93
N PRO A 2 -5.82 15.66 -2.90
CA PRO A 2 -6.59 14.50 -3.37
C PRO A 2 -6.98 13.56 -2.22
N ARG A 3 -8.08 12.82 -2.38
CA ARG A 3 -8.66 11.96 -1.32
C ARG A 3 -8.65 10.47 -1.64
N SER A 4 -8.14 10.09 -2.80
CA SER A 4 -7.97 8.70 -3.20
C SER A 4 -6.73 8.54 -4.09
N LEU A 5 -6.29 7.30 -4.26
CA LEU A 5 -5.20 6.90 -5.15
C LEU A 5 -5.61 7.13 -6.63
N GLY A 6 -6.86 6.86 -6.98
CA GLY A 6 -7.37 7.13 -8.33
C GLY A 6 -7.35 8.62 -8.70
N ALA A 7 -7.50 9.52 -7.73
CA ALA A 7 -7.43 10.97 -7.96
C ALA A 7 -6.01 11.48 -8.33
N VAL A 8 -5.01 10.61 -8.26
CA VAL A 8 -3.62 10.84 -8.70
C VAL A 8 -3.14 9.75 -9.67
N ASP A 9 -4.08 9.16 -10.42
CA ASP A 9 -3.83 8.19 -11.50
C ASP A 9 -3.15 6.88 -11.04
N ILE A 10 -3.37 6.45 -9.80
CA ILE A 10 -2.91 5.14 -9.32
C ILE A 10 -4.08 4.16 -9.33
N GLY A 11 -4.08 3.26 -10.32
CA GLY A 11 -5.03 2.18 -10.46
C GLY A 11 -4.68 0.89 -9.71
N ARG A 12 -5.66 -0.01 -9.58
CA ARG A 12 -5.54 -1.30 -8.88
C ARG A 12 -4.54 -2.25 -9.53
N ASP A 13 -4.25 -2.07 -10.81
CA ASP A 13 -3.22 -2.76 -11.58
C ASP A 13 -1.80 -2.54 -11.02
N HIS A 14 -1.56 -1.43 -10.30
CA HIS A 14 -0.29 -1.18 -9.62
C HIS A 14 -0.21 -1.79 -8.22
N PHE A 15 -1.33 -2.15 -7.60
CA PHE A 15 -1.38 -2.42 -6.16
C PHE A 15 -0.52 -3.62 -5.76
N ALA A 16 -0.54 -4.70 -6.54
CA ALA A 16 0.26 -5.89 -6.24
C ALA A 16 1.77 -5.57 -6.21
N SER A 17 2.24 -4.76 -7.15
CA SER A 17 3.65 -4.33 -7.23
C SER A 17 4.01 -3.41 -6.06
N ILE A 18 3.15 -2.44 -5.75
CA ILE A 18 3.33 -1.52 -4.61
C ILE A 18 3.38 -2.31 -3.29
N ALA A 19 2.46 -3.25 -3.10
CA ALA A 19 2.35 -4.06 -1.90
C ALA A 19 3.61 -4.90 -1.65
N GLN A 20 4.18 -5.50 -2.69
CA GLN A 20 5.45 -6.24 -2.58
C GLN A 20 6.62 -5.31 -2.25
N GLN A 21 6.76 -4.21 -3.02
CA GLN A 21 7.88 -3.28 -2.85
C GLN A 21 7.87 -2.55 -1.50
N ALA A 22 6.69 -2.26 -0.96
CA ALA A 22 6.54 -1.59 0.33
C ALA A 22 7.26 -2.34 1.45
N LEU A 23 7.19 -3.68 1.46
CA LEU A 23 7.82 -4.52 2.48
C LEU A 23 9.34 -4.40 2.52
N HIS A 24 9.97 -4.00 1.40
CA HIS A 24 11.41 -3.80 1.32
C HIS A 24 11.86 -2.41 1.81
N THR A 25 10.91 -1.52 2.12
CA THR A 25 11.25 -0.22 2.70
C THR A 25 11.66 -0.36 4.16
N PRO A 26 12.58 0.49 4.65
CA PRO A 26 13.01 0.45 6.06
C PRO A 26 11.90 0.85 7.04
N TRP A 27 10.76 1.34 6.57
CA TRP A 27 9.69 1.88 7.41
C TRP A 27 8.66 0.82 7.82
N VAL A 28 8.42 -0.20 6.97
CA VAL A 28 7.44 -1.25 7.27
C VAL A 28 7.75 -1.98 8.59
N PRO A 29 9.00 -2.40 8.88
CA PRO A 29 9.33 -3.03 10.17
C PRO A 29 9.18 -2.12 11.39
N ARG A 30 9.07 -0.80 11.18
CA ARG A 30 8.91 0.20 12.23
C ARG A 30 7.47 0.61 12.46
N ASN A 31 6.53 0.06 11.68
CA ASN A 31 5.12 0.36 11.83
C ASN A 31 4.62 -0.18 13.19
N PRO A 32 4.00 0.66 14.06
CA PRO A 32 3.47 0.21 15.34
C PRO A 32 2.38 -0.87 15.19
N ARG A 33 1.69 -0.91 14.04
CA ARG A 33 0.91 -2.07 13.62
C ARG A 33 1.81 -2.91 12.69
N PRO A 34 2.28 -4.10 13.10
CA PRO A 34 3.06 -4.96 12.23
C PRO A 34 2.33 -5.26 10.93
N ILE A 35 3.07 -5.22 9.82
CA ILE A 35 2.60 -5.64 8.50
C ILE A 35 3.37 -6.91 8.14
N ASN A 36 2.68 -8.04 8.08
CA ASN A 36 3.30 -9.37 7.94
C ASN A 36 3.49 -9.81 6.49
N GLY A 37 2.84 -9.13 5.53
CA GLY A 37 2.97 -9.49 4.12
C GLY A 37 2.19 -8.59 3.16
N PRO A 38 2.28 -8.86 1.85
CA PRO A 38 1.71 -7.99 0.82
C PRO A 38 0.19 -7.90 0.89
N ALA A 39 -0.50 -8.96 1.33
CA ALA A 39 -1.96 -8.98 1.46
C ALA A 39 -2.48 -7.90 2.43
N GLU A 40 -1.79 -7.68 3.55
CA GLU A 40 -2.17 -6.64 4.50
C GLU A 40 -1.93 -5.24 3.93
N VAL A 41 -0.95 -5.06 3.03
CA VAL A 41 -0.75 -3.80 2.30
C VAL A 41 -1.84 -3.60 1.24
N MET A 42 -2.25 -4.67 0.55
CA MET A 42 -3.36 -4.62 -0.42
C MET A 42 -4.65 -4.14 0.22
N GLU A 43 -4.99 -4.61 1.42
CA GLU A 43 -6.15 -4.13 2.17
C GLU A 43 -6.09 -2.60 2.42
N ILE A 44 -4.91 -2.07 2.76
CA ILE A 44 -4.71 -0.63 2.97
C ILE A 44 -4.88 0.15 1.65
N LEU A 45 -4.35 -0.38 0.55
CA LEU A 45 -4.49 0.25 -0.77
C LEU A 45 -5.95 0.24 -1.24
N ASP A 46 -6.69 -0.84 -1.02
CA ASP A 46 -8.11 -0.95 -1.36
C ASP A 46 -8.97 0.04 -0.54
N LEU A 47 -8.59 0.39 0.69
CA LEU A 47 -9.26 1.44 1.49
C LEU A 47 -9.03 2.86 0.95
N ALA A 48 -7.96 3.06 0.18
CA ALA A 48 -7.56 4.36 -0.36
C ALA A 48 -7.82 4.51 -1.86
N ALA A 49 -8.35 3.48 -2.52
CA ALA A 49 -8.61 3.44 -3.97
C ALA A 49 -9.53 4.58 -4.44
#